data_AF-A0AB39T293-F1
#
_entry.id   AF-A0AB39T293-F1
#
_cell.length_a   1.000
_cell.length_b   1.000
_cell.length_c   1.000
_cell.angle_alpha   90.00
_cell.angle_beta   90.00
_cell.angle_gamma   90.00
#
_symmetry.space_group_name_H-M   'P 1'
#
loop_
_entity.id
_entity.type
_entity.pdbx_description
1 polymer ?
#
loop_
_entity_poly.entity_id
_entity_poly.type
_entity_poly.pdbx_seq_one_letter_code
_entity_poly.pdbx_strand_id
1 'polypeptide(L)' 'MDAFTAGLLHRIRTTQTDLTRARETGDDYLAEVEQAELDDLHRLAAEHGVEVAAPGV' A
#
# COMPACT_ATOMS: atom_id res chain seq x y z
N MET A 1 17.80 -0.26 6.86
CA MET A 1 16.89 0.22 5.79
C MET A 1 17.39 1.55 5.30
N ASP A 2 17.44 1.73 3.98
CA ASP A 2 17.72 3.04 3.38
C ASP A 2 16.46 3.94 3.39
N ALA A 3 16.64 5.21 3.03
CA ALA A 3 15.56 6.19 2.99
C ALA A 3 14.47 5.83 1.97
N PHE A 4 14.84 5.18 0.86
CA PHE A 4 13.91 4.70 -0.15
C PHE A 4 12.97 3.63 0.44
N THR A 5 13.54 2.59 1.06
CA THR A 5 12.83 1.49 1.70
C THR A 5 11.92 2.00 2.81
N ALA A 6 12.42 2.90 3.65
CA ALA A 6 11.62 3.50 4.72
C ALA A 6 10.43 4.31 4.17
N GLY A 7 10.66 5.10 3.12
CA GLY A 7 9.61 5.87 2.43
C GLY A 7 8.58 4.98 1.74
N LEU A 8 9.03 3.92 1.07
CA LEU A 8 8.16 2.96 0.38
C LEU A 8 7.24 2.23 1.36
N LEU A 9 7.80 1.71 2.46
CA LEU A 9 7.01 1.05 3.50
C LEU A 9 6.06 2.00 4.21
N HIS A 10 6.43 3.28 4.36
CA HIS A 10 5.53 4.29 4.89
C HIS A 10 4.33 4.51 3.97
N ARG A 11 4.57 4.71 2.66
CA ARG A 11 3.49 4.87 1.66
C ARG A 11 2.56 3.67 1.64
N ILE A 12 3.09 2.45 1.61
CA ILE A 12 2.28 1.22 1.65
C ILE A 12 1.33 1.22 2.86
N ARG A 13 1.83 1.53 4.07
CA ARG A 13 0.98 1.57 5.27
C ARG A 13 -0.07 2.69 5.22
N THR A 14 0.28 3.84 4.68
CA THR A 14 -0.65 4.96 4.50
C THR A 14 -1.77 4.57 3.54
N THR A 15 -1.43 4.08 2.34
CA THR A 15 -2.39 3.61 1.32
C THR A 15 -3.27 2.47 1.85
N GLN A 16 -2.73 1.53 2.65
CA GLN A 16 -3.54 0.49 3.31
C GLN A 16 -4.55 1.07 4.32
N THR A 17 -4.15 2.10 5.06
CA THR A 17 -5.02 2.78 6.03
C THR A 17 -6.12 3.55 5.31
N ASP A 18 -5.78 4.25 4.24
CA ASP A 18 -6.72 5.02 3.43
C ASP A 18 -7.68 4.11 2.66
N LEU A 19 -7.20 2.98 2.12
CA LEU A 19 -8.03 1.94 1.52
C LEU A 19 -9.03 1.35 2.52
N THR A 20 -8.57 1.05 3.74
CA THR A 20 -9.45 0.53 4.81
C THR A 20 -10.54 1.56 5.13
N ARG A 21 -10.15 2.83 5.28
CA ARG A 21 -11.09 3.92 5.53
C ARG A 21 -12.10 4.09 4.39
N ALA A 22 -11.65 4.07 3.13
CA ALA A 22 -12.51 4.19 1.95
C ALA A 22 -13.58 3.10 1.92
N ARG A 23 -13.18 1.84 2.22
CA ARG A 23 -14.08 0.70 2.35
C ARG A 23 -15.07 0.87 3.51
N GLU A 24 -14.61 1.35 4.67
CA GLU A 24 -15.46 1.59 5.84
C GLU A 24 -16.49 2.70 5.59
N THR A 25 -16.15 3.71 4.80
CA THR A 25 -17.05 4.82 4.48
C THR A 25 -17.96 4.55 3.27
N GLY A 26 -17.77 3.43 2.56
CA GLY A 26 -18.50 3.11 1.33
C GLY A 26 -18.12 4.01 0.15
N ASP A 27 -16.89 4.53 0.13
CA ASP A 27 -16.36 5.29 -1.00
C ASP A 27 -15.69 4.32 -1.99
N ASP A 28 -16.51 3.71 -2.84
CA ASP A 28 -16.07 2.67 -3.78
C ASP A 28 -15.03 3.20 -4.77
N TYR A 29 -15.17 4.44 -5.22
CA TYR A 29 -14.21 5.06 -6.14
C TYR A 29 -12.85 5.26 -5.47
N LEU A 30 -12.83 5.82 -4.25
CA LEU A 30 -11.59 5.98 -3.51
C LEU A 30 -10.97 4.61 -3.20
N ALA A 31 -11.77 3.61 -2.86
CA ALA A 31 -11.27 2.26 -2.61
C ALA A 31 -10.60 1.63 -3.85
N GLU A 32 -11.12 1.85 -5.05
CA GLU A 32 -10.49 1.40 -6.30
C GLU A 32 -9.16 2.13 -6.56
N VAL A 33 -9.12 3.44 -6.33
CA VAL A 33 -7.91 4.26 -6.49
C VAL A 33 -6.82 3.81 -5.52
N GLU A 34 -7.13 3.65 -4.24
CA GLU A 34 -6.16 3.24 -3.23
C GLU A 34 -5.70 1.78 -3.44
N GLN A 35 -6.57 0.89 -3.93
CA GLN A 35 -6.17 -0.47 -4.27
C GLN A 35 -5.16 -0.49 -5.43
N ALA A 36 -5.38 0.32 -6.47
CA ALA A 36 -4.46 0.41 -7.61
C ALA A 36 -3.07 0.95 -7.20
N GLU A 37 -3.04 2.01 -6.39
CA GLU A 37 -1.79 2.53 -5.83
C GLU A 37 -1.08 1.48 -4.96
N LEU A 38 -1.82 0.74 -4.12
CA LEU A 38 -1.24 -0.30 -3.28
C LEU A 38 -0.61 -1.42 -4.11
N ASP A 39 -1.24 -1.83 -5.20
CA ASP A 39 -0.72 -2.84 -6.12
C ASP A 39 0.58 -2.36 -6.81
N ASP A 40 0.62 -1.10 -7.23
CA ASP A 40 1.81 -0.50 -7.82
C ASP A 40 2.95 -0.36 -6.81
N LEU A 41 2.66 0.01 -5.56
CA LEU A 41 3.65 0.06 -4.48
C LEU A 41 4.22 -1.32 -4.14
N HIS A 42 3.38 -2.37 -4.13
CA HIS A 42 3.86 -3.74 -3.95
C HIS A 42 4.75 -4.20 -5.11
N ARG A 43 4.40 -3.86 -6.35
CA ARG A 43 5.23 -4.16 -7.52
C ARG A 43 6.60 -3.45 -7.41
N LEU A 44 6.59 -2.17 -7.06
CA LEU A 44 7.81 -1.39 -6.85
C LEU A 44 8.67 -2.00 -5.72
N ALA A 45 8.06 -2.45 -4.63
CA ALA A 45 8.78 -3.13 -3.56
C ALA A 45 9.45 -4.41 -4.05
N ALA A 46 8.74 -5.24 -4.81
CA ALA A 46 9.29 -6.47 -5.38
C ALA A 46 10.45 -6.20 -6.36
N GLU A 47 10.31 -5.20 -7.24
CA GLU A 47 11.36 -4.78 -8.19
C GLU A 47 12.64 -4.32 -7.48
N HIS A 48 12.51 -3.72 -6.30
CA HIS A 48 13.63 -3.24 -5.49
C HIS A 48 14.08 -4.22 -4.40
N GLY A 49 13.51 -5.42 -4.32
CA GLY A 49 13.87 -6.44 -3.33
C GLY A 49 13.46 -6.09 -1.89
N VAL A 50 12.44 -5.25 -1.72
CA VAL A 50 11.88 -4.87 -0.42
C VAL A 50 10.79 -5.87 -0.03
N GLU A 51 11.00 -6.59 1.08
CA GLU A 51 9.98 -7.48 1.62
C GLU A 51 8.85 -6.69 2.28
N VAL A 52 7.63 -6.85 1.76
CA VAL A 52 6.41 -6.33 2.38
C VAL A 52 5.71 -7.51 3.03
N ALA A 53 5.60 -7.52 4.35
CA ALA A 53 4.84 -8.54 5.05
C ALA A 53 3.39 -8.46 4.58
N ALA A 54 2.92 -9.46 3.83
CA ALA A 54 1.50 -9.60 3.56
C ALA A 54 0.77 -9.75 4.92
N PRO A 55 -0.40 -9.11 5.11
CA PRO A 55 -1.20 -9.40 6.29
C PRO A 55 -1.50 -10.90 6.28
N GLY A 56 -1.05 -11.60 7.32
CA GLY A 56 -1.21 -13.04 7.46
C GLY A 56 -2.67 -13.44 7.30
N VAL A 57 -2.91 -14.37 6.38
CA VAL A 57 -4.17 -15.10 6.19
C VAL A 57 -4.60 -15.84 7.44
#